data_AF-A0A7W7VHV8-F1
#
_entry.id   AF-A0A7W7VHV8-F1
#
_cell.length_a   1.000
_cell.length_b   1.000
_cell.length_c   1.000
_cell.angle_alpha   90.00
_cell.angle_beta   90.00
_cell.angle_gamma   90.00
#
_symmetry.space_group_name_H-M   'P 1'
#
loop_
_entity.id
_entity.type
_entity.pdbx_description
1 polymer ?
#
loop_
_entity_poly.entity_id
_entity_poly.type
_entity_poly.pdbx_seq_one_letter_code
_entity_poly.pdbx_strand_id
1 'polypeptide(L)'
;MTNPTEPQPMPGTEPAHPAEDGDAAPTDATSPEDLPADDTASGADAPSTASSDEVPEDSAADVAPADGAPASEGVSPADEPVEPADEPSDGAAPGDPASGESTSATPPPVGGTVPAWWRWVGLHRKPVSLVAGLVVVAVVGTIVAVSVGGQGPRDVVQSYLDAIRSGDAQAALEIAGEPDDEEDRLRFLSADALADDWTVDAVVERNVREDEADVDVTFRAGDIARQGRFHLVKGDDGWTMESPFVKVDLAVGDLDVVELGAVRQAADRDVTTQVVPLLLFPGVYELYPSLRERLAFDQPLLVVPPTAFNDGAVRVTAAYTLTDAGAAAAQEAVNASVDRCATHTRARPPGCPFDISDDSTVRSLEEVTDIAWTIVTHPEAHFPATRTGIELVVRRPGTVKVTGTGVPEDGGARTPFTLTCEFGVDNLIIDVTADGVEIGNDVGDDYSAALGTECF
;
A
#
# COMPACT_ATOMS: atom_id res chain seq x y z
N MET A 1 -57.45 42.56 11.49
CA MET A 1 -57.95 41.43 12.28
C MET A 1 -56.78 40.50 12.49
N THR A 2 -56.05 40.78 13.56
CA THR A 2 -54.83 40.12 14.02
C THR A 2 -55.23 39.20 15.16
N ASN A 3 -54.81 37.93 15.11
CA ASN A 3 -54.85 37.04 16.27
C ASN A 3 -53.44 36.47 16.48
N PRO A 4 -52.93 36.44 17.73
CA PRO A 4 -51.54 36.17 18.03
C PRO A 4 -51.30 34.66 18.24
N THR A 5 -50.11 34.20 17.88
CA THR A 5 -49.61 32.87 18.24
C THR A 5 -48.71 33.00 19.48
N GLU A 6 -49.07 32.21 20.48
CA GLU A 6 -48.52 32.14 21.84
C GLU A 6 -47.19 31.34 21.88
N PRO A 7 -46.23 31.69 22.76
CA PRO A 7 -44.94 31.00 22.87
C PRO A 7 -44.99 29.76 23.78
N GLN A 8 -44.23 28.72 23.41
CA GLN A 8 -44.04 27.49 24.19
C GLN A 8 -43.03 27.68 25.34
N PRO A 9 -43.22 27.00 26.49
CA PRO A 9 -42.34 27.14 27.67
C PRO A 9 -41.11 26.22 27.62
N MET A 10 -39.98 26.73 28.15
CA MET A 10 -38.76 25.97 28.42
C MET A 10 -38.85 25.19 29.74
N PRO A 11 -38.24 24.00 29.85
CA PRO A 11 -37.97 23.37 31.14
C PRO A 11 -36.59 23.75 31.69
N GLY A 12 -36.60 24.56 32.76
CA GLY A 12 -36.12 24.18 34.10
C GLY A 12 -34.67 23.73 34.32
N THR A 13 -33.91 24.66 34.90
CA THR A 13 -32.67 24.52 35.70
C THR A 13 -32.87 23.74 37.00
N GLU A 14 -31.93 22.86 37.40
CA GLU A 14 -31.57 22.54 38.82
C GLU A 14 -30.32 21.61 38.91
N PRO A 15 -29.62 21.45 40.06
CA PRO A 15 -28.71 22.41 40.69
C PRO A 15 -27.27 21.87 40.88
N ALA A 16 -26.37 22.80 41.24
CA ALA A 16 -25.01 22.57 41.70
C ALA A 16 -24.92 21.78 43.01
N HIS A 17 -23.89 20.92 43.13
CA HIS A 17 -23.41 20.34 44.38
C HIS A 17 -21.90 20.58 44.56
N PRO A 18 -21.42 20.64 45.82
CA PRO A 18 -20.24 21.40 46.21
C PRO A 18 -18.93 20.61 46.18
N ALA A 19 -17.83 21.36 46.23
CA ALA A 19 -16.47 20.90 46.49
C ALA A 19 -16.32 20.38 47.93
N GLU A 20 -15.62 19.25 48.08
CA GLU A 20 -15.00 18.83 49.34
C GLU A 20 -13.53 18.48 49.09
N ASP A 21 -12.68 19.17 49.85
CA ASP A 21 -11.26 18.89 50.08
C ASP A 21 -11.07 17.55 50.80
N GLY A 22 -9.99 16.82 50.48
CA GLY A 22 -9.64 15.59 51.18
C GLY A 22 -8.25 15.06 50.85
N ASP A 23 -7.24 15.62 51.50
CA ASP A 23 -5.91 15.01 51.70
C ASP A 23 -6.03 13.61 52.35
N ALA A 24 -5.39 12.60 51.76
CA ALA A 24 -4.94 11.41 52.48
C ALA A 24 -3.73 10.74 51.81
N ALA A 25 -2.71 10.52 52.62
CA ALA A 25 -1.39 9.96 52.33
C ALA A 25 -1.41 8.47 51.88
N PRO A 26 -0.30 7.96 51.30
CA PRO A 26 -0.15 6.55 50.96
C PRO A 26 0.39 5.74 52.15
N THR A 27 -0.21 4.57 52.40
CA THR A 27 0.33 3.55 53.31
C THR A 27 0.59 2.25 52.57
N ASP A 28 1.86 1.81 52.70
CA ASP A 28 2.35 0.44 52.94
C ASP A 28 1.86 -0.72 52.05
N ALA A 29 2.74 -1.39 51.31
CA ALA A 29 3.85 -2.27 51.74
C ALA A 29 3.42 -3.73 51.99
N THR A 30 4.22 -4.64 51.42
CA THR A 30 4.48 -6.05 51.85
C THR A 30 3.29 -7.02 51.80
N SER A 31 3.35 -8.30 51.43
CA SER A 31 4.37 -9.33 51.07
C SER A 31 3.52 -10.60 50.67
N PRO A 32 3.97 -11.86 50.73
CA PRO A 32 4.84 -12.54 49.77
C PRO A 32 4.32 -13.96 49.37
N GLU A 33 5.08 -14.62 48.48
CA GLU A 33 5.55 -16.03 48.48
C GLU A 33 4.70 -17.19 49.08
N ASP A 34 4.50 -18.19 48.22
CA ASP A 34 4.85 -19.63 48.36
C ASP A 34 3.98 -20.68 49.12
N LEU A 35 3.71 -21.75 48.34
CA LEU A 35 3.61 -23.20 48.65
C LEU A 35 2.37 -23.76 49.40
N PRO A 36 2.12 -25.10 49.40
CA PRO A 36 2.43 -26.16 48.42
C PRO A 36 1.24 -27.12 48.11
N ALA A 37 1.55 -28.15 47.32
CA ALA A 37 0.75 -29.30 46.90
C ALA A 37 0.16 -30.18 48.02
N ASP A 38 -0.93 -30.90 47.67
CA ASP A 38 -1.24 -32.20 48.26
C ASP A 38 -2.01 -33.11 47.26
N ASP A 39 -1.66 -34.39 47.31
CA ASP A 39 -2.18 -35.52 46.56
C ASP A 39 -3.60 -35.90 47.02
N THR A 40 -4.44 -36.48 46.14
CA THR A 40 -4.93 -37.87 46.30
C THR A 40 -5.96 -38.30 45.24
N ALA A 41 -5.87 -39.59 44.94
CA ALA A 41 -6.55 -40.41 43.95
C ALA A 41 -8.09 -40.54 44.06
N SER A 42 -8.67 -40.96 42.93
CA SER A 42 -9.48 -42.19 42.80
C SER A 42 -10.92 -42.03 42.28
N GLY A 43 -11.10 -42.41 41.00
CA GLY A 43 -12.07 -43.45 40.63
C GLY A 43 -13.53 -43.08 40.28
N ALA A 44 -13.97 -43.69 39.18
CA ALA A 44 -15.33 -44.15 38.84
C ALA A 44 -16.24 -43.30 37.91
N ASP A 45 -16.39 -43.86 36.70
CA ASP A 45 -17.66 -44.26 36.05
C ASP A 45 -18.70 -43.24 35.50
N ALA A 46 -18.81 -43.32 34.16
CA ALA A 46 -20.06 -43.45 33.37
C ALA A 46 -20.82 -42.16 32.92
N PRO A 47 -21.80 -42.26 31.98
CA PRO A 47 -21.73 -41.58 30.68
C PRO A 47 -22.76 -40.45 30.52
N SER A 48 -22.48 -39.47 29.65
CA SER A 48 -23.47 -38.47 29.23
C SER A 48 -24.43 -39.04 28.21
N THR A 49 -25.69 -39.19 28.62
CA THR A 49 -26.86 -39.43 27.77
C THR A 49 -27.25 -38.14 27.04
N ALA A 50 -27.45 -38.27 25.73
CA ALA A 50 -28.12 -37.29 24.89
C ALA A 50 -29.61 -37.21 25.24
N SER A 51 -30.14 -35.99 25.38
CA SER A 51 -31.58 -35.71 25.35
C SER A 51 -31.93 -35.02 24.05
N SER A 52 -32.67 -35.75 23.22
CA SER A 52 -33.55 -35.23 22.19
C SER A 52 -34.84 -34.74 22.85
N ASP A 53 -35.32 -33.55 22.48
CA ASP A 53 -36.70 -33.15 22.73
C ASP A 53 -37.34 -32.76 21.39
N GLU A 54 -38.33 -33.58 21.03
CA GLU A 54 -39.33 -33.40 19.98
C GLU A 54 -40.29 -32.26 20.34
N VAL A 55 -40.73 -31.48 19.34
CA VAL A 55 -41.96 -30.68 19.41
C VAL A 55 -42.78 -30.94 18.13
N PRO A 56 -44.10 -31.18 18.25
CA PRO A 56 -44.90 -31.81 17.20
C PRO A 56 -45.49 -30.84 16.17
N GLU A 57 -45.69 -31.38 14.97
CA GLU A 57 -46.61 -30.91 13.93
C GLU A 57 -48.07 -31.04 14.37
N ASP A 58 -48.94 -30.07 14.03
CA ASP A 58 -50.14 -30.31 13.22
C ASP A 58 -50.83 -28.99 12.81
N SER A 59 -51.38 -29.03 11.59
CA SER A 59 -52.64 -28.46 11.14
C SER A 59 -52.64 -27.23 10.22
N ALA A 60 -52.92 -27.59 8.95
CA ALA A 60 -53.21 -26.80 7.78
C ALA A 60 -54.56 -26.07 7.81
N ALA A 61 -54.67 -25.02 6.99
CA ALA A 61 -55.91 -24.69 6.29
C ALA A 61 -55.65 -23.89 5.00
N ASP A 62 -56.38 -24.31 3.96
CA ASP A 62 -56.60 -23.81 2.60
C ASP A 62 -56.49 -22.31 2.30
N VAL A 63 -55.92 -21.98 1.12
CA VAL A 63 -56.49 -20.99 0.16
C VAL A 63 -56.16 -21.40 -1.28
N ALA A 64 -57.20 -21.50 -2.11
CA ALA A 64 -57.20 -21.81 -3.54
C ALA A 64 -56.98 -20.55 -4.44
N PRO A 65 -56.77 -20.71 -5.76
CA PRO A 65 -56.21 -19.67 -6.65
C PRO A 65 -57.27 -18.93 -7.51
N ALA A 66 -56.94 -17.71 -7.98
CA ALA A 66 -57.62 -17.09 -9.13
C ALA A 66 -56.78 -15.95 -9.78
N ASP A 67 -56.55 -16.14 -11.08
CA ASP A 67 -56.66 -15.19 -12.21
C ASP A 67 -55.98 -13.81 -12.23
N GLY A 68 -55.32 -13.53 -13.37
CA GLY A 68 -55.32 -12.17 -13.93
C GLY A 68 -54.07 -11.73 -14.67
N ALA A 69 -53.93 -12.13 -15.95
CA ALA A 69 -53.15 -11.36 -16.93
C ALA A 69 -53.88 -10.04 -17.26
N PRO A 70 -53.15 -9.02 -17.74
CA PRO A 70 -53.46 -8.59 -19.11
C PRO A 70 -52.23 -8.31 -19.99
N ALA A 71 -52.50 -8.42 -21.29
CA ALA A 71 -51.63 -8.11 -22.40
C ALA A 71 -51.42 -6.61 -22.62
N SER A 72 -50.28 -6.26 -23.23
CA SER A 72 -50.03 -5.04 -24.01
C SER A 72 -48.92 -5.43 -25.00
N GLU A 73 -49.17 -5.66 -26.30
CA GLU A 73 -49.24 -4.63 -27.36
C GLU A 73 -48.20 -3.52 -27.11
N GLY A 74 -47.12 -3.30 -27.86
CA GLY A 74 -46.71 -3.69 -29.19
C GLY A 74 -46.13 -2.45 -29.86
N VAL A 75 -44.81 -2.36 -30.05
CA VAL A 75 -44.18 -1.42 -31.01
C VAL A 75 -42.86 -2.00 -31.48
N SER A 76 -42.81 -2.32 -32.77
CA SER A 76 -41.61 -2.47 -33.59
C SER A 76 -41.35 -1.11 -34.26
N PRO A 77 -40.08 -0.70 -34.40
CA PRO A 77 -39.47 -0.61 -35.72
C PRO A 77 -37.98 -1.03 -35.65
N ALA A 78 -37.18 -1.16 -36.70
CA ALA A 78 -37.31 -1.41 -38.12
C ALA A 78 -35.87 -1.72 -38.56
N ASP A 79 -35.70 -2.69 -39.46
CA ASP A 79 -34.48 -2.87 -40.24
C ASP A 79 -34.06 -1.57 -40.95
N GLU A 80 -32.76 -1.24 -40.89
CA GLU A 80 -32.09 -0.55 -41.98
C GLU A 80 -30.73 -1.22 -42.28
N PRO A 81 -30.49 -1.66 -43.54
CA PRO A 81 -29.25 -2.28 -43.98
C PRO A 81 -28.38 -1.32 -44.84
N VAL A 82 -27.05 -1.50 -44.70
CA VAL A 82 -25.99 -1.31 -45.74
C VAL A 82 -25.66 0.11 -46.19
N GLU A 83 -24.39 0.52 -46.02
CA GLU A 83 -23.48 0.87 -47.14
C GLU A 83 -22.01 0.99 -46.70
N PRO A 84 -21.05 0.44 -47.48
CA PRO A 84 -19.62 0.73 -47.39
C PRO A 84 -19.17 1.73 -48.47
N ALA A 85 -18.26 2.64 -48.14
CA ALA A 85 -17.54 3.49 -49.11
C ALA A 85 -16.22 3.93 -48.45
N ASP A 86 -15.09 3.39 -48.88
CA ASP A 86 -14.23 3.84 -49.99
C ASP A 86 -13.10 4.78 -49.51
N GLU A 87 -11.88 4.34 -49.81
CA GLU A 87 -10.60 5.03 -49.67
C GLU A 87 -10.56 6.38 -50.43
N PRO A 88 -9.53 7.20 -50.17
CA PRO A 88 -8.54 7.29 -51.25
C PRO A 88 -7.08 7.19 -50.79
N SER A 89 -6.30 6.65 -51.72
CA SER A 89 -4.86 6.50 -51.76
C SER A 89 -4.06 7.81 -51.65
N ASP A 90 -2.87 7.69 -51.04
CA ASP A 90 -1.58 8.28 -51.44
C ASP A 90 -0.51 7.42 -50.74
N GLY A 91 0.56 6.87 -51.32
CA GLY A 91 1.26 7.15 -52.56
C GLY A 91 2.76 7.31 -52.26
N ALA A 92 3.58 6.33 -52.70
CA ALA A 92 5.06 6.38 -52.87
C ALA A 92 5.96 6.35 -51.61
N ALA A 93 7.11 5.66 -51.53
CA ALA A 93 7.88 4.79 -52.43
C ALA A 93 8.97 4.03 -51.61
N PRO A 94 9.57 2.94 -52.14
CA PRO A 94 10.58 2.13 -51.45
C PRO A 94 12.03 2.58 -51.76
N GLY A 95 12.93 2.40 -50.79
CA GLY A 95 14.37 2.63 -50.94
C GLY A 95 15.18 1.59 -50.15
N ASP A 96 16.00 0.86 -50.91
CA ASP A 96 16.80 -0.33 -50.62
C ASP A 96 17.92 -0.23 -49.55
N PRO A 97 18.52 -1.37 -49.14
CA PRO A 97 19.43 -1.50 -48.01
C PRO A 97 20.89 -1.20 -48.39
N ALA A 98 21.65 -0.66 -47.44
CA ALA A 98 23.10 -0.58 -47.53
C ALA A 98 23.76 -1.38 -46.40
N SER A 99 24.41 -2.46 -46.80
CA SER A 99 25.44 -3.17 -46.07
C SER A 99 26.65 -2.26 -45.78
N GLY A 100 27.26 -2.42 -44.61
CA GLY A 100 28.53 -1.81 -44.24
C GLY A 100 28.96 -2.34 -42.86
N GLU A 101 29.53 -3.54 -42.80
CA GLU A 101 30.98 -3.79 -42.78
C GLU A 101 31.61 -3.58 -41.38
N SER A 102 32.16 -4.68 -40.87
CA SER A 102 32.85 -4.79 -39.59
C SER A 102 34.11 -3.94 -39.51
N THR A 103 34.33 -3.29 -38.37
CA THR A 103 35.69 -3.13 -37.83
C THR A 103 35.68 -3.22 -36.31
N SER A 104 36.20 -4.35 -35.81
CA SER A 104 36.70 -4.49 -34.45
C SER A 104 37.86 -3.52 -34.23
N ALA A 105 37.79 -2.67 -33.21
CA ALA A 105 38.92 -1.89 -32.74
C ALA A 105 39.20 -2.23 -31.27
N THR A 106 40.21 -3.06 -31.07
CA THR A 106 40.84 -3.36 -29.79
C THR A 106 41.56 -2.12 -29.26
N PRO A 107 41.34 -1.68 -28.01
CA PRO A 107 42.19 -0.66 -27.39
C PRO A 107 43.53 -1.28 -26.93
N PRO A 108 44.66 -0.56 -27.07
CA PRO A 108 45.99 -1.05 -26.68
C PRO A 108 46.18 -1.11 -25.15
N PRO A 109 47.13 -1.94 -24.66
CA PRO A 109 47.38 -2.11 -23.24
C PRO A 109 48.18 -0.92 -22.67
N VAL A 110 47.60 -0.23 -21.68
CA VAL A 110 48.32 0.77 -20.88
C VAL A 110 48.91 0.06 -19.66
N GLY A 111 50.16 -0.39 -19.82
CA GLY A 111 51.04 -0.72 -18.70
C GLY A 111 51.67 0.56 -18.15
N GLY A 112 51.28 0.93 -16.93
CA GLY A 112 51.83 2.08 -16.21
C GLY A 112 52.18 1.68 -14.79
N THR A 113 53.48 1.69 -14.51
CA THR A 113 54.16 1.21 -13.30
C THR A 113 53.78 1.99 -12.03
N VAL A 114 53.46 1.26 -10.97
CA VAL A 114 53.37 1.77 -9.59
C VAL A 114 54.76 2.02 -9.00
N PRO A 115 55.08 3.22 -8.46
CA PRO A 115 56.26 3.41 -7.63
C PRO A 115 55.97 3.02 -6.18
N ALA A 116 56.65 1.97 -5.72
CA ALA A 116 56.69 1.51 -4.34
C ALA A 116 57.65 2.39 -3.51
N TRP A 117 57.11 3.40 -2.83
CA TRP A 117 57.76 4.05 -1.69
C TRP A 117 56.71 4.83 -0.92
N TRP A 118 56.21 4.25 0.18
CA TRP A 118 56.01 4.90 1.48
C TRP A 118 55.22 3.93 2.36
N ARG A 119 56.00 3.19 3.13
CA ARG A 119 55.58 2.27 4.15
C ARG A 119 55.97 2.96 5.46
N TRP A 120 55.06 2.95 6.44
CA TRP A 120 55.19 3.36 7.84
C TRP A 120 54.97 4.85 8.16
N VAL A 121 53.83 5.18 8.77
CA VAL A 121 53.68 5.45 10.23
C VAL A 121 52.20 5.20 10.58
N GLY A 122 51.96 4.49 11.68
CA GLY A 122 50.63 4.13 12.15
C GLY A 122 50.02 5.11 13.16
N LEU A 123 48.89 4.63 13.68
CA LEU A 123 48.20 4.97 14.93
C LEU A 123 46.98 5.92 14.86
N HIS A 124 45.89 5.40 15.43
CA HIS A 124 44.64 6.01 15.91
C HIS A 124 43.43 5.99 14.97
N ARG A 125 42.72 4.85 15.00
CA ARG A 125 41.31 4.72 14.63
C ARG A 125 40.43 5.43 15.65
N LYS A 126 39.75 6.50 15.24
CA LYS A 126 38.43 6.90 15.76
C LYS A 126 37.39 6.61 14.66
N PRO A 127 36.17 6.20 15.00
CA PRO A 127 35.14 5.90 14.00
C PRO A 127 34.75 7.21 13.28
N VAL A 128 34.91 7.20 11.96
CA VAL A 128 34.41 8.25 11.06
C VAL A 128 32.92 8.01 10.91
N SER A 129 32.12 9.00 11.34
CA SER A 129 30.71 9.13 11.00
C SER A 129 30.54 9.02 9.49
N LEU A 130 29.67 8.10 9.07
CA LEU A 130 29.08 8.12 7.73
C LEU A 130 28.22 9.38 7.63
N VAL A 131 28.74 10.36 6.91
CA VAL A 131 28.00 11.51 6.40
C VAL A 131 27.18 10.99 5.22
N ALA A 132 25.89 10.77 5.44
CA ALA A 132 24.91 10.61 4.37
C ALA A 132 24.61 12.02 3.82
N GLY A 133 24.70 12.15 2.50
CA GLY A 133 24.77 13.41 1.77
C GLY A 133 23.50 14.24 1.83
N LEU A 134 23.60 15.36 2.55
CA LEU A 134 22.76 16.53 2.34
C LEU A 134 23.15 17.15 0.99
N VAL A 135 22.35 16.91 -0.06
CA VAL A 135 22.46 17.68 -1.31
C VAL A 135 21.82 19.04 -1.06
N VAL A 136 22.62 19.98 -0.57
CA VAL A 136 22.26 21.41 -0.55
C VAL A 136 22.34 21.92 -1.97
N VAL A 137 21.20 21.99 -2.66
CA VAL A 137 21.09 22.80 -3.87
C VAL A 137 21.05 24.26 -3.42
N ALA A 138 22.19 24.92 -3.47
CA ALA A 138 22.29 26.36 -3.25
C ALA A 138 21.67 27.10 -4.45
N VAL A 139 20.35 27.34 -4.40
CA VAL A 139 19.70 28.35 -5.23
C VAL A 139 19.88 29.69 -4.51
N VAL A 140 20.52 30.64 -5.18
CA VAL A 140 20.67 32.02 -4.70
C VAL A 140 19.30 32.70 -4.81
N GLY A 141 18.44 32.48 -3.81
CA GLY A 141 17.18 33.19 -3.63
C GLY A 141 17.43 34.58 -3.04
N THR A 142 16.87 35.61 -3.68
CA THR A 142 16.89 36.96 -3.14
C THR A 142 15.96 36.98 -1.94
N ILE A 143 16.51 36.93 -0.72
CA ILE A 143 15.75 37.02 0.53
C ILE A 143 15.10 38.41 0.59
N VAL A 144 13.83 38.49 0.20
CA VAL A 144 12.98 39.62 0.53
C VAL A 144 12.43 39.31 1.92
N ALA A 145 13.12 39.79 2.96
CA ALA A 145 12.56 39.86 4.30
C ALA A 145 11.36 40.82 4.26
N VAL A 146 10.17 40.29 3.98
CA VAL A 146 8.93 41.05 4.09
C VAL A 146 8.60 41.09 5.58
N SER A 147 8.90 42.21 6.22
CA SER A 147 8.37 42.52 7.54
C SER A 147 6.83 42.58 7.44
N VAL A 148 6.17 41.57 8.00
CA VAL A 148 4.71 41.27 7.95
C VAL A 148 3.84 42.26 8.77
N GLY A 149 4.37 43.45 9.07
CA GLY A 149 3.66 44.50 9.80
C GLY A 149 2.63 45.22 8.93
N GLY A 150 1.51 44.57 8.61
CA GLY A 150 0.39 45.18 7.89
C GLY A 150 -0.42 44.28 6.94
N GLN A 151 -0.07 43.01 6.82
CA GLN A 151 -0.81 42.04 5.98
C GLN A 151 -2.05 41.52 6.70
N GLY A 152 -3.16 41.41 5.97
CA GLY A 152 -4.38 40.79 6.49
C GLY A 152 -4.28 39.26 6.54
N PRO A 153 -5.23 38.56 7.19
CA PRO A 153 -5.26 37.10 7.25
C PRO A 153 -5.18 36.44 5.88
N ARG A 154 -5.91 36.99 4.89
CA ARG A 154 -5.85 36.53 3.49
C ARG A 154 -4.46 36.63 2.90
N ASP A 155 -3.74 37.73 3.16
CA ASP A 155 -2.44 37.98 2.55
C ASP A 155 -1.40 36.98 3.07
N VAL A 156 -1.49 36.61 4.36
CA VAL A 156 -0.64 35.56 4.95
C VAL A 156 -0.90 34.21 4.29
N VAL A 157 -2.16 33.80 4.19
CA VAL A 157 -2.54 32.53 3.53
C VAL A 157 -2.15 32.52 2.05
N GLN A 158 -2.36 33.64 1.35
CA GLN A 158 -2.01 33.74 -0.07
C GLN A 158 -0.50 33.65 -0.27
N SER A 159 0.29 34.34 0.56
CA SER A 159 1.76 34.27 0.50
C SER A 159 2.28 32.85 0.77
N TYR A 160 1.67 32.15 1.74
CA TYR A 160 1.98 30.76 2.06
C TYR A 160 1.68 29.82 0.88
N LEU A 161 0.49 29.89 0.31
CA LEU A 161 0.09 29.05 -0.83
C LEU A 161 0.89 29.38 -2.10
N ASP A 162 1.24 30.65 -2.31
CA ASP A 162 2.10 31.05 -3.43
C ASP A 162 3.51 30.47 -3.28
N ALA A 163 4.08 30.46 -2.07
CA ALA A 163 5.38 29.82 -1.80
C ALA A 163 5.34 28.31 -2.07
N ILE A 164 4.29 27.62 -1.62
CA ILE A 164 4.06 26.20 -1.92
C ILE A 164 3.99 25.98 -3.44
N ARG A 165 3.19 26.77 -4.15
CA ARG A 165 3.01 26.64 -5.60
C ARG A 165 4.25 26.98 -6.42
N SER A 166 5.08 27.91 -5.96
CA SER A 166 6.35 28.23 -6.61
C SER A 166 7.45 27.22 -6.29
N GLY A 167 7.16 26.21 -5.47
CA GLY A 167 8.11 25.22 -5.01
C GLY A 167 9.14 25.77 -4.01
N ASP A 168 8.86 26.90 -3.37
CA ASP A 168 9.72 27.49 -2.35
C ASP A 168 9.29 26.97 -0.96
N ALA A 169 9.62 25.70 -0.70
CA ALA A 169 9.27 25.03 0.56
C ALA A 169 9.89 25.76 1.77
N GLN A 170 11.06 26.36 1.62
CA GLN A 170 11.69 27.12 2.69
C GLN A 170 10.88 28.38 3.01
N ALA A 171 10.49 29.17 2.01
CA ALA A 171 9.63 30.34 2.25
C ALA A 171 8.27 29.96 2.85
N ALA A 172 7.69 28.82 2.43
CA ALA A 172 6.46 28.31 3.03
C ALA A 172 6.64 27.96 4.51
N LEU A 173 7.75 27.31 4.88
CA LEU A 173 8.10 26.99 6.27
C LEU A 173 8.41 28.25 7.10
N GLU A 174 9.05 29.26 6.52
CA GLU A 174 9.29 30.55 7.19
C GLU A 174 7.98 31.27 7.55
N ILE A 175 6.95 31.15 6.70
CA ILE A 175 5.61 31.71 6.97
C ILE A 175 4.82 30.83 7.96
N ALA A 176 4.90 29.51 7.82
CA ALA A 176 4.14 28.55 8.63
C ALA A 176 4.73 28.33 10.04
N GLY A 177 6.02 28.59 10.21
CA GLY A 177 6.80 28.07 11.34
C GLY A 177 7.30 26.64 11.08
N GLU A 178 8.39 26.27 11.73
CA GLU A 178 8.93 24.91 11.64
C GLU A 178 8.00 23.91 12.34
N PRO A 179 7.65 22.78 11.68
CA PRO A 179 6.86 21.74 12.32
C PRO A 179 7.67 21.03 13.41
N ASP A 180 7.02 20.74 14.53
CA ASP A 180 7.54 19.87 15.59
C ASP A 180 7.00 18.44 15.37
N ASP A 181 7.65 17.69 14.48
CA ASP A 181 7.30 16.31 14.14
C ASP A 181 8.54 15.47 13.79
N GLU A 182 8.36 14.15 13.63
CA GLU A 182 9.45 13.21 13.33
C GLU A 182 10.02 13.41 11.90
N GLU A 183 11.34 13.33 11.72
CA GLU A 183 12.03 13.61 10.44
C GLU A 183 11.41 12.86 9.24
N ASP A 184 11.03 11.59 9.42
CA ASP A 184 10.44 10.76 8.36
C ASP A 184 9.06 11.26 7.90
N ARG A 185 8.32 11.98 8.75
CA ARG A 185 7.04 12.60 8.38
C ARG A 185 7.22 13.91 7.63
N LEU A 186 8.36 14.59 7.85
CA LEU A 186 8.69 15.87 7.23
C LEU A 186 9.20 15.73 5.79
N ARG A 187 9.59 14.52 5.37
CA ARG A 187 10.18 14.26 4.05
C ARG A 187 9.32 14.72 2.86
N PHE A 188 8.01 14.73 3.03
CA PHE A 188 7.06 15.16 2.01
C PHE A 188 6.68 16.65 2.09
N LEU A 189 7.24 17.41 3.03
CA LEU A 189 7.18 18.88 3.05
C LEU A 189 8.16 19.47 2.04
N SER A 190 7.99 19.11 0.77
CA SER A 190 8.80 19.63 -0.34
C SER A 190 7.94 19.89 -1.57
N ALA A 191 8.44 20.78 -2.42
CA ALA A 191 7.84 21.07 -3.71
C ALA A 191 7.76 19.83 -4.61
N ASP A 192 8.81 19.01 -4.58
CA ASP A 192 8.94 17.80 -5.40
C ASP A 192 7.87 16.76 -5.09
N ALA A 193 7.19 16.86 -3.94
CA ALA A 193 6.09 15.96 -3.59
C ALA A 193 4.74 16.39 -4.21
N LEU A 194 4.58 17.66 -4.55
CA LEU A 194 3.35 18.20 -5.10
C LEU A 194 3.19 17.82 -6.57
N ALA A 195 1.94 17.74 -7.03
CA ALA A 195 1.64 17.68 -8.44
C ALA A 195 1.94 19.03 -9.12
N ASP A 196 2.26 19.00 -10.41
CA ASP A 196 2.53 20.23 -11.20
C ASP A 196 1.25 20.95 -11.65
N ASP A 197 0.15 20.21 -11.86
CA ASP A 197 -1.08 20.73 -12.47
C ASP A 197 -2.22 20.87 -11.46
N TRP A 198 -2.15 21.94 -10.65
CA TRP A 198 -3.24 22.32 -9.74
C TRP A 198 -3.33 23.84 -9.52
N THR A 199 -4.50 24.28 -9.08
CA THR A 199 -4.80 25.69 -8.83
C THR A 199 -5.45 25.93 -7.47
N VAL A 200 -5.27 27.14 -6.95
CA VAL A 200 -6.10 27.70 -5.88
C VAL A 200 -7.10 28.64 -6.53
N ASP A 201 -8.37 28.27 -6.53
CA ASP A 201 -9.40 29.04 -7.25
C ASP A 201 -9.95 30.21 -6.45
N ALA A 202 -9.98 30.04 -5.13
CA ALA A 202 -10.60 30.97 -4.22
C ALA A 202 -9.83 30.99 -2.91
N VAL A 203 -9.62 32.21 -2.40
CA VAL A 203 -9.14 32.51 -1.05
C VAL A 203 -10.09 33.56 -0.50
N VAL A 204 -10.85 33.20 0.53
CA VAL A 204 -11.97 34.01 1.03
C VAL A 204 -11.90 34.10 2.55
N GLU A 205 -11.76 35.32 3.07
CA GLU A 205 -11.81 35.56 4.51
C GLU A 205 -13.23 35.32 5.05
N ARG A 206 -13.28 34.74 6.25
CA ARG A 206 -14.48 34.44 7.02
C ARG A 206 -14.23 34.77 8.48
N ASN A 207 -15.29 35.06 9.21
CA ASN A 207 -15.26 35.20 10.68
C ASN A 207 -14.15 36.15 11.20
N VAL A 208 -13.82 37.20 10.44
CA VAL A 208 -12.74 38.12 10.81
C VAL A 208 -13.14 38.92 12.06
N ARG A 209 -12.37 38.76 13.13
CA ARG A 209 -12.41 39.54 14.36
C ARG A 209 -11.09 40.28 14.54
N GLU A 210 -10.91 40.91 15.70
CA GLU A 210 -9.72 41.71 15.98
C GLU A 210 -8.45 40.85 16.07
N ASP A 211 -8.60 39.65 16.64
CA ASP A 211 -7.53 38.73 17.04
C ASP A 211 -7.63 37.34 16.42
N GLU A 212 -8.70 37.03 15.70
CA GLU A 212 -8.92 35.75 15.02
C GLU A 212 -9.57 35.93 13.65
N ALA A 213 -9.27 35.03 12.71
CA ALA A 213 -9.88 34.99 11.39
C ALA A 213 -9.83 33.59 10.79
N ASP A 214 -10.83 33.27 9.97
CA ASP A 214 -10.83 32.06 9.15
C ASP A 214 -10.57 32.44 7.69
N VAL A 215 -9.87 31.61 6.94
CA VAL A 215 -9.69 31.79 5.50
C VAL A 215 -10.05 30.50 4.78
N ASP A 216 -11.18 30.54 4.06
CA ASP A 216 -11.63 29.44 3.20
C ASP A 216 -10.81 29.43 1.91
N VAL A 217 -10.30 28.26 1.53
CA VAL A 217 -9.51 28.06 0.31
C VAL A 217 -10.08 26.91 -0.52
N THR A 218 -10.01 27.02 -1.85
CA THR A 218 -10.46 25.94 -2.77
C THR A 218 -9.33 25.52 -3.68
N PHE A 219 -8.92 24.25 -3.56
CA PHE A 219 -7.94 23.59 -4.41
C PHE A 219 -8.66 22.89 -5.56
N ARG A 220 -8.08 22.94 -6.76
CA ARG A 220 -8.53 22.18 -7.92
C ARG A 220 -7.37 21.48 -8.61
N ALA A 221 -7.57 20.21 -8.99
CA ALA A 221 -6.76 19.51 -9.97
C ALA A 221 -7.67 18.67 -10.87
N GLY A 222 -7.57 18.88 -12.18
CA GLY A 222 -8.55 18.39 -13.14
C GLY A 222 -9.98 18.78 -12.73
N ASP A 223 -10.87 17.79 -12.66
CA ASP A 223 -12.27 17.97 -12.25
C ASP A 223 -12.48 17.89 -10.72
N ILE A 224 -11.42 17.60 -9.94
CA ILE A 224 -11.52 17.44 -8.49
C ILE A 224 -11.30 18.80 -7.84
N ALA A 225 -12.33 19.30 -7.15
CA ALA A 225 -12.23 20.46 -6.28
C ALA A 225 -12.46 20.07 -4.81
N ARG A 226 -11.66 20.61 -3.89
CA ARG A 226 -11.84 20.48 -2.45
C ARG A 226 -11.64 21.81 -1.76
N GLN A 227 -12.52 22.10 -0.82
CA GLN A 227 -12.44 23.28 0.03
C GLN A 227 -11.77 22.90 1.34
N GLY A 228 -10.91 23.78 1.85
CA GLY A 228 -10.39 23.73 3.21
C GLY A 228 -10.48 25.10 3.87
N ARG A 229 -10.01 25.16 5.12
CA ARG A 229 -9.98 26.38 5.90
C ARG A 229 -8.70 26.45 6.70
N PHE A 230 -8.07 27.63 6.71
CA PHE A 230 -7.08 27.99 7.71
C PHE A 230 -7.76 28.77 8.84
N HIS A 231 -7.33 28.51 10.08
CA HIS A 231 -7.61 29.38 11.21
C HIS A 231 -6.34 30.19 11.54
N LEU A 232 -6.51 31.49 11.72
CA LEU A 232 -5.43 32.42 12.01
C LEU A 232 -5.72 33.19 13.29
N VAL A 233 -4.67 33.39 14.07
CA VAL A 233 -4.68 34.22 15.28
C VAL A 233 -3.71 35.39 15.11
N LYS A 234 -4.03 36.53 15.72
CA LYS A 234 -3.21 37.73 15.66
C LYS A 234 -2.44 37.90 16.97
N GLY A 235 -1.11 37.81 16.87
CA GLY A 235 -0.20 38.16 17.95
C GLY A 235 0.40 39.55 17.79
N ASP A 236 1.38 39.86 18.64
CA ASP A 236 2.14 41.13 18.57
C ASP A 236 2.93 41.27 17.26
N ASP A 237 3.36 40.13 16.68
CA ASP A 237 4.17 40.07 15.45
C ASP A 237 3.32 39.98 14.16
N GLY A 238 1.99 39.90 14.28
CA GLY A 238 1.07 39.83 13.14
C GLY A 238 0.14 38.61 13.18
N TRP A 239 -0.42 38.26 12.01
CA TRP A 239 -1.29 37.11 11.84
C TRP A 239 -0.47 35.83 11.60
N THR A 240 -0.82 34.75 12.29
CA THR A 240 -0.18 33.44 12.18
C THR A 240 -1.23 32.35 12.03
N MET A 241 -0.96 31.32 11.22
CA MET A 241 -1.82 30.15 11.06
C MET A 241 -1.62 29.18 12.23
N GLU A 242 -2.69 28.68 12.85
CA GLU A 242 -2.56 27.69 13.93
C GLU A 242 -2.24 26.29 13.41
N SER A 243 -2.72 25.95 12.21
CA SER A 243 -2.57 24.62 11.60
C SER A 243 -2.20 24.74 10.13
N PRO A 244 -0.94 25.12 9.82
CA PRO A 244 -0.50 25.31 8.44
C PRO A 244 -0.31 23.97 7.70
N PHE A 245 0.02 22.90 8.40
CA PHE A 245 0.27 21.57 7.84
C PHE A 245 -0.92 20.63 8.03
N VAL A 246 -1.02 19.62 7.16
CA VAL A 246 -2.06 18.59 7.23
C VAL A 246 -1.45 17.25 7.55
N LYS A 247 -1.95 16.61 8.61
CA LYS A 247 -1.60 15.23 8.97
C LYS A 247 -2.43 14.27 8.12
N VAL A 248 -1.77 13.30 7.50
CA VAL A 248 -2.42 12.30 6.64
C VAL A 248 -2.00 10.90 7.09
N ASP A 249 -2.98 10.04 7.33
CA ASP A 249 -2.78 8.61 7.55
C ASP A 249 -3.02 7.88 6.23
N LEU A 250 -1.95 7.55 5.51
CA LEU A 250 -2.05 6.91 4.20
C LEU A 250 -2.04 5.38 4.34
N ALA A 251 -3.14 4.73 4.00
CA ALA A 251 -3.22 3.27 3.86
C ALA A 251 -2.75 2.88 2.45
N VAL A 252 -1.64 2.15 2.38
CA VAL A 252 -0.96 1.78 1.12
C VAL A 252 -1.09 0.30 0.77
N GLY A 253 -1.78 -0.48 1.59
CA GLY A 253 -1.87 -1.94 1.43
C GLY A 253 -0.50 -2.61 1.53
N ASP A 254 -0.22 -3.48 0.58
CA ASP A 254 1.01 -4.25 0.34
C ASP A 254 2.15 -3.44 -0.29
N LEU A 255 1.95 -2.18 -0.69
CA LEU A 255 3.03 -1.33 -1.21
C LEU A 255 4.11 -1.04 -0.16
N ASP A 256 5.34 -1.45 -0.44
CA ASP A 256 6.50 -1.27 0.46
C ASP A 256 7.08 0.16 0.44
N VAL A 257 6.52 1.04 -0.38
CA VAL A 257 6.98 2.40 -0.63
C VAL A 257 5.78 3.35 -0.51
N VAL A 258 6.04 4.59 -0.10
CA VAL A 258 5.15 5.73 -0.30
C VAL A 258 5.79 6.65 -1.32
N GLU A 259 5.05 7.00 -2.36
CA GLU A 259 5.50 7.92 -3.41
C GLU A 259 4.45 9.00 -3.66
N LEU A 260 4.84 10.25 -3.45
CA LEU A 260 4.07 11.44 -3.76
C LEU A 260 4.91 12.31 -4.70
N GLY A 261 4.43 12.57 -5.91
CA GLY A 261 5.21 13.29 -6.93
C GLY A 261 6.55 12.60 -7.19
N ALA A 262 7.65 13.36 -7.14
CA ALA A 262 9.01 12.83 -7.30
C ALA A 262 9.63 12.33 -5.98
N VAL A 263 8.95 12.49 -4.84
CA VAL A 263 9.45 12.09 -3.52
C VAL A 263 8.96 10.70 -3.16
N ARG A 264 9.88 9.90 -2.65
CA ARG A 264 9.65 8.49 -2.29
C ARG A 264 10.39 8.12 -1.02
N GLN A 265 9.76 7.27 -0.20
CA GLN A 265 10.33 6.68 1.00
C GLN A 265 9.76 5.29 1.25
N ALA A 266 10.44 4.47 2.05
CA ALA A 266 9.88 3.19 2.48
C ALA A 266 8.58 3.39 3.27
N ALA A 267 7.61 2.51 3.06
CA ALA A 267 6.35 2.48 3.81
C ALA A 267 6.61 1.89 5.20
N ASP A 268 7.02 2.75 6.14
CA ASP A 268 7.05 2.41 7.56
C ASP A 268 5.63 2.43 8.13
N ARG A 269 4.97 1.27 8.03
CA ARG A 269 3.58 1.10 8.44
C ARG A 269 3.51 0.89 9.93
N ASP A 270 2.59 1.59 10.59
CA ASP A 270 2.21 1.22 11.95
C ASP A 270 1.58 -0.18 11.94
N VAL A 271 2.16 -1.10 12.71
CA VAL A 271 1.76 -2.52 12.74
C VAL A 271 0.29 -2.70 13.13
N THR A 272 -0.27 -1.79 13.92
CA THR A 272 -1.63 -1.88 14.43
C THR A 272 -2.65 -1.32 13.44
N THR A 273 -2.34 -0.19 12.82
CA THR A 273 -3.28 0.62 12.03
C THR A 273 -3.07 0.49 10.52
N GLN A 274 -1.94 -0.11 10.11
CA GLN A 274 -1.57 -0.37 8.71
C GLN A 274 -1.59 0.89 7.84
N VAL A 275 -1.16 2.01 8.43
CA VAL A 275 -0.99 3.30 7.73
C VAL A 275 0.40 3.84 7.90
N VAL A 276 0.79 4.70 6.96
CA VAL A 276 1.98 5.52 7.06
C VAL A 276 1.52 6.94 7.43
N PRO A 277 1.90 7.45 8.61
CA PRO A 277 1.60 8.83 9.00
C PRO A 277 2.49 9.80 8.23
N LEU A 278 1.90 10.84 7.65
CA LEU A 278 2.57 11.85 6.82
C LEU A 278 2.21 13.25 7.32
N LEU A 279 3.14 14.19 7.19
CA LEU A 279 2.87 15.61 7.36
C LEU A 279 3.07 16.31 6.00
N LEU A 280 2.00 16.95 5.51
CA LEU A 280 1.95 17.49 4.15
C LEU A 280 1.65 18.99 4.16
N PHE A 281 2.13 19.68 3.13
CA PHE A 281 1.61 21.00 2.77
C PHE A 281 0.18 20.86 2.25
N PRO A 282 -0.69 21.86 2.44
CA PRO A 282 -1.95 21.91 1.74
C PRO A 282 -1.71 22.02 0.23
N GLY A 283 -2.32 21.15 -0.56
CA GLY A 283 -2.03 21.07 -1.98
C GLY A 283 -2.62 19.85 -2.67
N VAL A 284 -2.09 19.56 -3.85
CA VAL A 284 -2.44 18.36 -4.61
C VAL A 284 -1.19 17.52 -4.80
N TYR A 285 -1.33 16.22 -4.56
CA TYR A 285 -0.25 15.25 -4.61
C TYR A 285 -0.59 14.18 -5.64
N GLU A 286 0.42 13.79 -6.40
CA GLU A 286 0.31 12.71 -7.37
C GLU A 286 0.72 11.39 -6.71
N LEU A 287 -0.19 10.42 -6.62
CA LEU A 287 0.10 9.13 -5.99
C LEU A 287 0.82 8.21 -6.98
N TYR A 288 2.00 7.72 -6.58
CA TYR A 288 2.78 6.69 -7.26
C TYR A 288 2.94 6.88 -8.78
N PRO A 289 3.42 8.05 -9.26
CA PRO A 289 3.60 8.28 -10.68
C PRO A 289 4.51 7.24 -11.34
N SER A 290 5.52 6.71 -10.63
CA SER A 290 6.41 5.67 -11.17
C SER A 290 5.73 4.31 -11.43
N LEU A 291 4.61 4.03 -10.76
CA LEU A 291 3.95 2.72 -10.82
C LEU A 291 2.77 2.66 -11.80
N ARG A 292 2.41 3.76 -12.46
CA ARG A 292 1.20 3.87 -13.30
C ARG A 292 1.11 2.95 -14.49
N GLU A 293 2.25 2.54 -15.03
CA GLU A 293 2.26 1.56 -16.11
C GLU A 293 1.79 0.18 -15.63
N ARG A 294 1.99 -0.13 -14.34
CA ARG A 294 1.71 -1.42 -13.73
C ARG A 294 0.47 -1.41 -12.82
N LEU A 295 0.17 -0.26 -12.21
CA LEU A 295 -0.92 -0.08 -11.27
C LEU A 295 -1.89 0.98 -11.76
N ALA A 296 -3.18 0.70 -11.65
CA ALA A 296 -4.25 1.67 -11.83
C ALA A 296 -4.84 2.03 -10.46
N PHE A 297 -4.58 3.26 -10.00
CA PHE A 297 -5.14 3.79 -8.76
C PHE A 297 -6.54 4.36 -9.00
N ASP A 298 -7.46 4.09 -8.08
CA ASP A 298 -8.84 4.62 -8.14
C ASP A 298 -8.85 6.15 -8.07
N GLN A 299 -7.92 6.72 -7.30
CA GLN A 299 -7.71 8.15 -7.14
C GLN A 299 -6.22 8.45 -7.28
N PRO A 300 -5.72 8.74 -8.50
CA PRO A 300 -4.29 9.00 -8.73
C PRO A 300 -3.83 10.36 -8.22
N LEU A 301 -4.78 11.24 -7.87
CA LEU A 301 -4.52 12.56 -7.29
C LEU A 301 -5.14 12.63 -5.89
N LEU A 302 -4.31 12.99 -4.93
CA LEU A 302 -4.70 13.27 -3.56
C LEU A 302 -4.78 14.79 -3.35
N VAL A 303 -5.98 15.31 -3.12
CA VAL A 303 -6.18 16.72 -2.76
C VAL A 303 -6.22 16.85 -1.24
N VAL A 304 -5.28 17.60 -0.68
CA VAL A 304 -5.07 17.79 0.76
C VAL A 304 -5.44 19.24 1.12
N PRO A 305 -6.72 19.51 1.44
CA PRO A 305 -7.13 20.83 1.91
C PRO A 305 -6.66 21.06 3.37
N PRO A 306 -6.42 22.33 3.78
CA PRO A 306 -6.13 22.65 5.16
C PRO A 306 -7.37 22.45 6.04
N THR A 307 -7.14 22.10 7.29
CA THR A 307 -8.16 22.00 8.34
C THR A 307 -8.06 23.21 9.27
N ALA A 308 -9.21 23.72 9.72
CA ALA A 308 -9.23 24.89 10.60
C ALA A 308 -8.53 24.61 11.92
N PHE A 309 -8.62 23.36 12.38
CA PHE A 309 -8.01 22.89 13.62
C PHE A 309 -7.28 21.57 13.33
N ASN A 310 -6.20 21.29 14.08
CA ASN A 310 -5.44 20.05 13.99
C ASN A 310 -6.15 18.94 14.81
N ASP A 311 -7.37 18.58 14.42
CA ASP A 311 -8.25 17.66 15.16
C ASP A 311 -8.01 16.17 14.87
N GLY A 312 -7.04 15.86 13.99
CA GLY A 312 -6.61 14.50 13.72
C GLY A 312 -5.95 14.35 12.35
N ALA A 313 -5.47 13.15 12.04
CA ALA A 313 -4.99 12.82 10.72
C ALA A 313 -6.15 12.51 9.76
N VAL A 314 -6.07 13.04 8.54
CA VAL A 314 -6.99 12.68 7.47
C VAL A 314 -6.61 11.30 6.95
N ARG A 315 -7.51 10.32 7.09
CA ARG A 315 -7.25 8.98 6.58
C ARG A 315 -7.51 8.88 5.09
N VAL A 316 -6.51 8.42 4.34
CA VAL A 316 -6.55 8.25 2.89
C VAL A 316 -6.23 6.80 2.57
N THR A 317 -6.86 6.22 1.56
CA THR A 317 -6.54 4.87 1.08
C THR A 317 -6.11 4.95 -0.37
N ALA A 318 -4.89 4.52 -0.66
CA ALA A 318 -4.39 4.33 -2.01
C ALA A 318 -4.92 3.00 -2.54
N ALA A 319 -6.18 2.97 -2.98
CA ALA A 319 -6.78 1.79 -3.60
C ALA A 319 -6.30 1.66 -5.05
N TYR A 320 -5.91 0.45 -5.45
CA TYR A 320 -5.37 0.19 -6.78
C TYR A 320 -5.62 -1.24 -7.27
N THR A 321 -5.46 -1.41 -8.58
CA THR A 321 -5.51 -2.69 -9.30
C THR A 321 -4.28 -2.83 -10.19
N LEU A 322 -3.94 -4.06 -10.61
CA LEU A 322 -2.93 -4.23 -11.67
C LEU A 322 -3.52 -3.83 -13.03
N THR A 323 -2.73 -3.13 -13.83
CA THR A 323 -2.99 -2.98 -15.27
C THR A 323 -2.69 -4.30 -15.99
N ASP A 324 -2.99 -4.39 -17.29
CA ASP A 324 -2.58 -5.54 -18.10
C ASP A 324 -1.07 -5.76 -18.08
N ALA A 325 -0.28 -4.68 -18.10
CA ALA A 325 1.18 -4.76 -18.01
C ALA A 325 1.64 -5.18 -16.60
N GLY A 326 0.99 -4.70 -15.54
CA GLY A 326 1.25 -5.14 -14.18
C GLY A 326 0.94 -6.62 -13.96
N ALA A 327 -0.21 -7.09 -14.47
CA ALA A 327 -0.60 -8.50 -14.39
C ALA A 327 0.35 -9.41 -15.18
N ALA A 328 0.82 -8.96 -16.36
CA ALA A 328 1.83 -9.69 -17.13
C ALA A 328 3.17 -9.78 -16.38
N ALA A 329 3.62 -8.68 -15.76
CA ALA A 329 4.84 -8.67 -14.95
C ALA A 329 4.72 -9.57 -13.71
N ALA A 330 3.58 -9.55 -13.04
CA ALA A 330 3.29 -10.43 -11.91
C ALA A 330 3.34 -11.91 -12.32
N GLN A 331 2.72 -12.27 -13.46
CA GLN A 331 2.78 -13.62 -14.01
C GLN A 331 4.21 -14.04 -14.39
N GLU A 332 5.02 -13.13 -14.95
CA GLU A 332 6.43 -13.39 -15.23
C GLU A 332 7.23 -13.65 -13.94
N ALA A 333 6.97 -12.90 -12.87
CA ALA A 333 7.59 -13.10 -11.57
C ALA A 333 7.22 -14.48 -10.96
N VAL A 334 5.95 -14.90 -11.07
CA VAL A 334 5.51 -16.25 -10.71
C VAL A 334 6.28 -17.31 -11.50
N ASN A 335 6.34 -17.16 -12.83
CA ASN A 335 7.03 -18.11 -13.71
C ASN A 335 8.51 -18.21 -13.37
N ALA A 336 9.18 -17.08 -13.17
CA ALA A 336 10.59 -17.03 -12.79
C ALA A 336 10.84 -17.69 -11.43
N SER A 337 9.93 -17.54 -10.47
CA SER A 337 10.02 -18.22 -9.17
C SER A 337 9.94 -19.75 -9.32
N VAL A 338 8.96 -20.22 -10.10
CA VAL A 338 8.78 -21.64 -10.43
C VAL A 338 10.00 -22.20 -11.19
N ASP A 339 10.58 -21.45 -12.13
CA ASP A 339 11.76 -21.86 -12.87
C ASP A 339 12.99 -21.98 -11.97
N ARG A 340 13.18 -21.05 -11.03
CA ARG A 340 14.23 -21.17 -9.99
C ARG A 340 14.06 -22.44 -9.19
N CYS A 341 12.83 -22.77 -8.79
CA CYS A 341 12.52 -23.99 -8.08
C CYS A 341 12.93 -25.26 -8.83
N ALA A 342 12.75 -25.28 -10.16
CA ALA A 342 13.12 -26.44 -10.98
C ALA A 342 14.64 -26.67 -11.07
N THR A 343 15.47 -25.73 -10.63
CA THR A 343 16.94 -25.89 -10.57
C THR A 343 17.41 -26.71 -9.37
N HIS A 344 16.55 -26.92 -8.37
CA HIS A 344 16.90 -27.71 -7.19
C HIS A 344 16.97 -29.20 -7.52
N THR A 345 17.70 -29.96 -6.69
CA THR A 345 17.87 -31.41 -6.86
C THR A 345 17.37 -32.18 -5.64
N ARG A 346 16.36 -31.66 -4.95
CA ARG A 346 15.74 -32.27 -3.75
C ARG A 346 14.30 -32.67 -4.07
N ALA A 347 13.81 -33.72 -3.42
CA ALA A 347 12.42 -34.17 -3.51
C ALA A 347 11.41 -33.14 -2.95
N ARG A 348 11.83 -32.36 -1.94
CA ARG A 348 11.14 -31.18 -1.41
C ARG A 348 12.09 -29.99 -1.46
N PRO A 349 12.11 -29.21 -2.56
CA PRO A 349 12.88 -27.98 -2.61
C PRO A 349 12.31 -26.95 -1.62
N PRO A 350 13.15 -26.30 -0.80
CA PRO A 350 12.67 -25.30 0.17
C PRO A 350 12.06 -24.09 -0.55
N GLY A 351 10.91 -23.62 -0.06
CA GLY A 351 10.21 -22.46 -0.62
C GLY A 351 9.54 -22.69 -1.98
N CYS A 352 9.46 -23.94 -2.46
CA CYS A 352 8.92 -24.26 -3.78
C CYS A 352 7.51 -24.84 -3.74
N PRO A 353 6.71 -24.58 -4.79
CA PRO A 353 5.30 -24.97 -4.82
C PRO A 353 5.07 -26.46 -5.14
N PHE A 354 6.12 -27.23 -5.42
CA PHE A 354 6.02 -28.65 -5.73
C PHE A 354 6.86 -29.53 -4.80
N ASP A 355 6.28 -30.67 -4.43
CA ASP A 355 6.86 -31.65 -3.52
C ASP A 355 6.44 -33.08 -3.89
N ILE A 356 7.40 -34.00 -3.95
CA ILE A 356 7.15 -35.43 -4.19
C ILE A 356 7.48 -36.32 -2.99
N SER A 357 7.87 -35.77 -1.83
CA SER A 357 8.26 -36.59 -0.68
C SER A 357 7.13 -37.47 -0.17
N ASP A 358 5.89 -37.05 -0.43
CA ASP A 358 4.69 -37.76 0.01
C ASP A 358 4.06 -38.64 -1.08
N ASP A 359 4.63 -38.67 -2.29
CA ASP A 359 4.16 -39.55 -3.37
C ASP A 359 4.42 -41.02 -3.02
N SER A 360 3.46 -41.90 -3.34
CA SER A 360 3.55 -43.32 -3.00
C SER A 360 4.71 -44.05 -3.67
N THR A 361 5.08 -43.66 -4.90
CA THR A 361 6.22 -44.20 -5.63
C THR A 361 7.50 -43.84 -4.89
N VAL A 362 7.63 -42.56 -4.51
CA VAL A 362 8.82 -42.05 -3.82
C VAL A 362 8.92 -42.61 -2.40
N ARG A 363 7.81 -42.74 -1.67
CA ARG A 363 7.77 -43.32 -0.33
C ARG A 363 8.18 -44.80 -0.30
N SER A 364 7.98 -45.53 -1.40
CA SER A 364 8.42 -46.92 -1.53
C SER A 364 9.92 -47.08 -1.84
N LEU A 365 10.66 -45.97 -1.93
CA LEU A 365 12.07 -45.92 -2.25
C LEU A 365 12.88 -45.33 -1.09
N GLU A 366 13.95 -46.02 -0.73
CA GLU A 366 15.06 -45.53 0.08
C GLU A 366 16.11 -44.83 -0.81
N GLU A 367 16.98 -44.01 -0.19
CA GLU A 367 18.12 -43.37 -0.87
C GLU A 367 17.77 -42.69 -2.20
N VAL A 368 16.72 -41.87 -2.20
CA VAL A 368 16.28 -41.10 -3.38
C VAL A 368 17.35 -40.07 -3.77
N THR A 369 17.87 -40.16 -4.99
CA THR A 369 18.93 -39.28 -5.54
C THR A 369 18.68 -38.99 -7.03
N ASP A 370 19.53 -38.17 -7.64
CA ASP A 370 19.49 -37.78 -9.05
C ASP A 370 18.18 -37.09 -9.44
N ILE A 371 17.58 -36.37 -8.49
CA ILE A 371 16.34 -35.64 -8.70
C ILE A 371 16.59 -34.50 -9.69
N ALA A 372 15.81 -34.50 -10.76
CA ALA A 372 15.75 -33.42 -11.74
C ALA A 372 14.29 -33.05 -12.01
N TRP A 373 13.98 -31.77 -11.83
CA TRP A 373 12.68 -31.19 -12.12
C TRP A 373 12.68 -30.55 -13.50
N THR A 374 11.53 -30.57 -14.16
CA THR A 374 11.33 -29.93 -15.47
C THR A 374 9.93 -29.36 -15.50
N ILE A 375 9.81 -28.04 -15.60
CA ILE A 375 8.51 -27.40 -15.79
C ILE A 375 7.97 -27.79 -17.17
N VAL A 376 6.79 -28.41 -17.18
CA VAL A 376 6.08 -28.78 -18.40
C VAL A 376 5.17 -27.64 -18.83
N THR A 377 4.42 -27.09 -17.88
CA THR A 377 3.56 -25.92 -18.04
C THR A 377 3.62 -25.06 -16.78
N HIS A 378 3.74 -23.75 -16.95
CA HIS A 378 3.62 -22.80 -15.85
C HIS A 378 2.16 -22.68 -15.38
N PRO A 379 1.93 -22.38 -14.10
CA PRO A 379 0.59 -22.06 -13.60
C PRO A 379 0.11 -20.74 -14.19
N GLU A 380 -1.21 -20.62 -14.37
CA GLU A 380 -1.83 -19.34 -14.70
C GLU A 380 -2.47 -18.75 -13.47
N ALA A 381 -2.00 -17.57 -13.08
CA ALA A 381 -2.48 -16.83 -11.93
C ALA A 381 -3.38 -15.65 -12.36
N HIS A 382 -4.16 -15.19 -11.41
CA HIS A 382 -5.00 -14.00 -11.51
C HIS A 382 -4.83 -13.18 -10.25
N PHE A 383 -4.87 -11.86 -10.42
CA PHE A 383 -4.40 -10.93 -9.40
C PHE A 383 -5.51 -9.96 -8.99
N PRO A 384 -6.58 -10.43 -8.31
CA PRO A 384 -7.64 -9.53 -7.87
C PRO A 384 -7.14 -8.57 -6.79
N ALA A 385 -7.57 -7.32 -6.87
CA ALA A 385 -7.37 -6.37 -5.79
C ALA A 385 -8.26 -6.70 -4.59
N THR A 386 -7.70 -6.53 -3.41
CA THR A 386 -8.35 -6.69 -2.11
C THR A 386 -8.24 -5.36 -1.33
N ARG A 387 -8.79 -5.32 -0.11
CA ARG A 387 -8.61 -4.13 0.76
C ARG A 387 -7.18 -3.93 1.24
N THR A 388 -6.39 -5.01 1.24
CA THR A 388 -5.04 -5.04 1.81
C THR A 388 -3.95 -5.06 0.75
N GLY A 389 -4.31 -5.16 -0.54
CA GLY A 389 -3.34 -5.28 -1.63
C GLY A 389 -3.81 -6.17 -2.76
N ILE A 390 -2.87 -6.75 -3.50
CA ILE A 390 -3.13 -7.70 -4.58
C ILE A 390 -3.04 -9.13 -4.05
N GLU A 391 -4.07 -9.94 -4.28
CA GLU A 391 -4.04 -11.37 -3.97
C GLU A 391 -3.59 -12.16 -5.19
N LEU A 392 -2.88 -13.27 -4.99
CA LEU A 392 -2.56 -14.23 -6.04
C LEU A 392 -3.56 -15.39 -5.99
N VAL A 393 -4.27 -15.63 -7.09
CA VAL A 393 -5.25 -16.72 -7.22
C VAL A 393 -4.89 -17.60 -8.41
N VAL A 394 -4.67 -18.90 -8.18
CA VAL A 394 -4.43 -19.85 -9.27
C VAL A 394 -5.72 -20.07 -10.08
N ARG A 395 -5.67 -19.80 -11.39
CA ARG A 395 -6.74 -20.16 -12.34
C ARG A 395 -6.52 -21.53 -12.97
N ARG A 396 -5.28 -21.85 -13.31
CA ARG A 396 -4.89 -23.17 -13.82
C ARG A 396 -3.60 -23.62 -13.16
N PRO A 397 -3.56 -24.85 -12.62
CA PRO A 397 -2.34 -25.38 -12.02
C PRO A 397 -1.24 -25.51 -13.08
N GLY A 398 0.00 -25.42 -12.62
CA GLY A 398 1.17 -25.77 -13.42
C GLY A 398 1.36 -27.28 -13.44
N THR A 399 2.24 -27.75 -14.32
CA THR A 399 2.64 -29.16 -14.37
C THR A 399 4.15 -29.26 -14.38
N VAL A 400 4.69 -30.11 -13.51
CA VAL A 400 6.12 -30.42 -13.45
C VAL A 400 6.33 -31.90 -13.71
N LYS A 401 7.39 -32.21 -14.46
CA LYS A 401 7.91 -33.56 -14.58
C LYS A 401 9.12 -33.69 -13.66
N VAL A 402 9.13 -34.74 -12.86
CA VAL A 402 10.27 -35.07 -12.01
C VAL A 402 10.82 -36.43 -12.39
N THR A 403 12.14 -36.53 -12.42
CA THR A 403 12.87 -37.78 -12.63
C THR A 403 13.87 -37.97 -11.51
N GLY A 404 14.16 -39.23 -11.18
CA GLY A 404 15.13 -39.55 -10.14
C GLY A 404 15.44 -41.04 -10.10
N THR A 405 16.26 -41.44 -9.14
CA THR A 405 16.53 -42.84 -8.84
C THR A 405 16.40 -43.13 -7.36
N GLY A 406 15.98 -44.35 -7.00
CA GLY A 406 15.88 -44.79 -5.60
C GLY A 406 16.10 -46.29 -5.46
N VAL A 407 16.39 -46.74 -4.25
CA VAL A 407 16.53 -48.15 -3.89
C VAL A 407 15.20 -48.61 -3.30
N PRO A 408 14.52 -49.64 -3.81
CA PRO A 408 13.28 -50.11 -3.20
C PRO A 408 13.51 -50.57 -1.75
N GLU A 409 12.50 -50.43 -0.88
CA GLU A 409 12.59 -50.82 0.55
C GLU A 409 12.98 -52.29 0.79
N ASP A 410 12.80 -53.17 -0.20
CA ASP A 410 13.20 -54.58 -0.12
C ASP A 410 14.72 -54.81 -0.36
N GLY A 411 15.49 -53.73 -0.55
CA GLY A 411 16.92 -53.77 -0.82
C GLY A 411 17.27 -54.15 -2.26
N GLY A 412 16.33 -54.00 -3.20
CA GLY A 412 16.51 -54.25 -4.62
C GLY A 412 17.56 -53.36 -5.30
N ALA A 413 17.76 -53.57 -6.61
CA ALA A 413 18.62 -52.69 -7.40
C ALA A 413 18.04 -51.28 -7.48
N ARG A 414 18.90 -50.25 -7.54
CA ARG A 414 18.49 -48.86 -7.77
C ARG A 414 17.68 -48.75 -9.07
N THR A 415 16.47 -48.21 -8.98
CA THR A 415 15.53 -48.07 -10.10
C THR A 415 15.28 -46.60 -10.41
N PRO A 416 15.17 -46.24 -11.70
CA PRO A 416 14.73 -44.90 -12.09
C PRO A 416 13.22 -44.77 -11.92
N PHE A 417 12.77 -43.57 -11.61
CA PHE A 417 11.36 -43.21 -11.64
C PHE A 417 11.13 -41.91 -12.43
N THR A 418 9.88 -41.71 -12.84
CA THR A 418 9.42 -40.50 -13.49
C THR A 418 7.99 -40.26 -13.06
N LEU A 419 7.71 -39.06 -12.55
CA LEU A 419 6.37 -38.64 -12.17
C LEU A 419 6.02 -37.36 -12.92
N THR A 420 4.73 -37.17 -13.19
CA THR A 420 4.20 -35.88 -13.63
C THR A 420 3.25 -35.40 -12.54
N CYS A 421 3.44 -34.17 -12.07
CA CYS A 421 2.66 -33.64 -10.98
C CYS A 421 2.06 -32.29 -11.36
N GLU A 422 0.80 -32.09 -10.98
CA GLU A 422 0.17 -30.77 -10.97
C GLU A 422 0.55 -30.03 -9.68
N PHE A 423 0.72 -28.71 -9.78
CA PHE A 423 1.03 -27.85 -8.63
C PHE A 423 0.33 -26.49 -8.74
N GLY A 424 -0.13 -25.97 -7.60
CA GLY A 424 -0.60 -24.60 -7.43
C GLY A 424 0.53 -23.65 -7.04
N VAL A 425 0.23 -22.37 -6.89
CA VAL A 425 1.16 -21.34 -6.38
C VAL A 425 0.50 -20.48 -5.30
N ASP A 426 -0.53 -21.02 -4.63
CA ASP A 426 -1.32 -20.30 -3.62
C ASP A 426 -0.50 -19.92 -2.37
N ASN A 427 0.71 -20.47 -2.22
CA ASN A 427 1.65 -20.13 -1.16
C ASN A 427 2.64 -19.01 -1.54
N LEU A 428 2.59 -18.51 -2.78
CA LEU A 428 3.41 -17.38 -3.20
C LEU A 428 2.73 -16.06 -2.82
N ILE A 429 3.49 -15.17 -2.20
CA ILE A 429 3.06 -13.81 -1.88
C ILE A 429 3.57 -12.89 -2.99
N ILE A 430 2.72 -11.98 -3.46
CA ILE A 430 3.14 -10.92 -4.36
C ILE A 430 3.51 -9.70 -3.53
N ASP A 431 4.72 -9.20 -3.76
CA ASP A 431 5.16 -7.92 -3.23
C ASP A 431 5.14 -6.90 -4.37
N VAL A 432 4.46 -5.77 -4.14
CA VAL A 432 4.47 -4.65 -5.07
C VAL A 432 5.45 -3.61 -4.53
N THR A 433 6.59 -3.53 -5.18
CA THR A 433 7.69 -2.64 -4.82
C THR A 433 7.76 -1.41 -5.72
N ALA A 434 8.56 -0.43 -5.33
CA ALA A 434 8.89 0.72 -6.17
C ALA A 434 9.50 0.31 -7.54
N ASP A 435 10.22 -0.82 -7.59
CA ASP A 435 10.91 -1.28 -8.78
C ASP A 435 10.05 -2.23 -9.63
N GLY A 436 8.98 -2.79 -9.07
CA GLY A 436 7.98 -3.56 -9.79
C GLY A 436 7.25 -4.59 -8.95
N VAL A 437 6.76 -5.64 -9.61
CA VAL A 437 6.08 -6.75 -8.94
C VAL A 437 7.07 -7.88 -8.74
N GLU A 438 7.23 -8.32 -7.51
CA GLU A 438 8.12 -9.40 -7.12
C GLU A 438 7.35 -10.50 -6.37
N ILE A 439 7.98 -11.67 -6.22
CA ILE A 439 7.45 -12.75 -5.38
C ILE A 439 8.20 -12.71 -4.05
N GLY A 440 7.47 -12.43 -2.99
CA GLY A 440 7.95 -12.45 -1.62
C GLY A 440 8.30 -13.86 -1.16
N ASN A 441 9.40 -13.99 -0.43
CA ASN A 441 9.81 -15.25 0.20
C ASN A 441 9.41 -15.30 1.68
N ASP A 442 8.39 -14.54 2.11
CA ASP A 442 8.02 -14.39 3.53
C ASP A 442 7.19 -15.57 4.07
N VAL A 443 7.59 -16.79 3.70
CA VAL A 443 7.16 -17.99 4.39
C VAL A 443 8.32 -18.34 5.31
N GLY A 444 8.26 -17.88 6.56
CA GLY A 444 9.17 -18.34 7.61
C GLY A 444 9.32 -19.86 7.52
N ASP A 445 10.56 -20.33 7.66
CA ASP A 445 11.02 -21.70 7.31
C ASP A 445 10.16 -22.88 7.84
N ASP A 446 9.21 -22.62 8.74
CA ASP A 446 8.37 -23.61 9.43
C ASP A 446 6.94 -23.81 8.86
N TYR A 447 6.43 -22.99 7.94
CA TYR A 447 5.04 -23.11 7.43
C TYR A 447 4.94 -23.31 5.91
N SER A 448 5.65 -24.29 5.36
CA SER A 448 5.42 -24.76 3.98
C SER A 448 4.71 -26.11 3.98
N ALA A 449 3.39 -26.09 4.22
CA ALA A 449 2.56 -27.13 3.63
C ALA A 449 2.50 -26.80 2.14
N ALA A 450 3.19 -27.59 1.30
CA ALA A 450 2.91 -27.63 -0.13
C ALA A 450 1.48 -28.15 -0.29
N LEU A 451 0.50 -27.26 -0.20
CA LEU A 451 -0.90 -27.60 -0.33
C LEU A 451 -1.14 -27.92 -1.81
N GLY A 452 -1.21 -29.22 -2.14
CA GLY A 452 -1.81 -29.67 -3.40
C GLY A 452 -0.85 -30.02 -4.54
N THR A 453 0.35 -30.54 -4.27
CA THR A 453 1.06 -31.28 -5.35
C THR A 453 0.40 -32.65 -5.53
N GLU A 454 -0.22 -32.88 -6.69
CA GLU A 454 -0.84 -34.17 -7.03
C GLU A 454 -0.10 -34.79 -8.21
N CYS A 455 0.49 -35.97 -8.00
CA CYS A 455 1.26 -36.69 -9.02
C CYS A 455 0.44 -37.85 -9.65
N PHE A 456 0.66 -38.11 -10.94
CA PHE A 456 -0.04 -39.14 -11.72
C PHE A 456 0.86 -39.89 -12.70
#